data_AF-A0A424K2Z1-F1
#
_entry.id   AF-A0A424K2Z1-F1
#
_cell.length_a   1.000
_cell.length_b   1.000
_cell.length_c   1.000
_cell.angle_alpha   90.00
_cell.angle_beta   90.00
_cell.angle_gamma   90.00
#
_symmetry.space_group_name_H-M   'P 1'
#
loop_
_entity.id
_entity.type
_entity.pdbx_description
1 polymer ?
#
loop_
_entity_poly.entity_id
_entity_poly.type
_entity_poly.pdbx_seq_one_letter_code
_entity_poly.pdbx_strand_id
1 'polypeptide(L)' 'MRDLLNAHLLPLLATVSTGTLVGILLIVDAGLSNLAQNSQQAKNHNACVYTIMNIPANQRPGSIELNGMAGAVRYCNGG' A
#
# COMPACT_ATOMS: atom_id res chain seq x y z
N MET A 1 48.54 -17.24 -4.55
CA MET A 1 47.24 -17.45 -3.88
C MET A 1 46.60 -16.14 -3.40
N ARG A 2 47.34 -15.26 -2.72
CA ARG A 2 46.84 -13.95 -2.24
C ARG A 2 46.33 -13.03 -3.37
N ASP A 3 47.00 -13.02 -4.53
CA ASP A 3 46.55 -12.26 -5.70
C ASP A 3 45.28 -12.79 -6.35
N LEU A 4 45.10 -14.11 -6.40
CA LEU A 4 43.88 -14.72 -6.95
C LEU A 4 42.65 -14.41 -6.09
N LEU A 5 42.85 -14.36 -4.77
CA LEU A 5 41.81 -13.99 -3.80
C LEU A 5 41.37 -12.53 -3.95
N ASN A 6 42.34 -11.61 -4.10
CA ASN A 6 42.08 -10.19 -4.28
C ASN A 6 41.54 -9.84 -5.68
N ALA A 7 42.02 -10.50 -6.73
CA ALA A 7 41.63 -10.20 -8.10
C ALA A 7 40.24 -10.73 -8.47
N HIS A 8 39.78 -11.82 -7.84
CA HIS A 8 38.56 -12.50 -8.28
C HIS A 8 37.57 -12.79 -7.14
N LEU A 9 38.02 -13.25 -5.97
CA LEU A 9 37.11 -13.67 -4.90
C LEU A 9 36.43 -12.48 -4.21
N LEU A 10 37.21 -11.44 -3.90
CA LEU A 10 36.73 -10.20 -3.30
C LEU A 10 35.72 -9.44 -4.18
N PRO A 11 35.97 -9.21 -5.48
CA PRO A 11 34.99 -8.56 -6.35
C PRO A 11 33.71 -9.40 -6.55
N LEU A 12 33.80 -10.73 -6.56
CA LEU A 12 32.62 -11.61 -6.59
C LEU A 12 31.79 -11.52 -5.31
N LEU A 13 32.43 -11.54 -4.14
CA LEU A 13 31.74 -11.35 -2.86
C LEU A 13 31.10 -9.97 -2.77
N ALA A 14 31.76 -8.94 -3.31
CA ALA A 14 31.23 -7.58 -3.37
C ALA A 14 30.00 -7.49 -4.29
N THR A 15 30.02 -8.08 -5.48
CA THR A 15 28.87 -8.06 -6.40
C THR A 15 27.70 -8.87 -5.87
N VAL A 16 27.96 -10.05 -5.29
CA VAL A 16 26.92 -10.88 -4.67
C VAL A 16 26.27 -10.14 -3.50
N SER A 17 27.06 -9.57 -2.58
CA SER A 17 26.54 -8.84 -1.41
C SER A 17 25.78 -7.56 -1.78
N THR A 18 26.25 -6.84 -2.80
CA THR A 18 25.54 -5.65 -3.32
C THR A 18 24.22 -6.07 -3.97
N GLY A 19 24.23 -7.15 -4.76
CA GLY A 19 23.03 -7.70 -5.41
C GLY A 19 21.97 -8.16 -4.39
N THR A 20 22.37 -8.86 -3.33
CA THR A 20 21.44 -9.23 -2.25
C THR A 20 20.90 -8.01 -1.51
N LEU A 21 21.74 -7.02 -1.22
CA LEU A 21 21.29 -5.80 -0.54
C LEU A 21 20.25 -5.03 -1.37
N VAL A 22 20.52 -4.82 -2.67
CA VAL A 22 19.58 -4.16 -3.59
C VAL A 22 18.29 -4.97 -3.70
N GLY A 23 18.37 -6.29 -3.81
CA GLY A 23 17.20 -7.17 -3.85
C GLY A 23 16.31 -7.02 -2.60
N ILE A 24 16.92 -6.99 -1.41
CA ILE A 24 16.20 -6.79 -0.14
C ILE A 24 15.53 -5.41 -0.14
N LEU A 25 16.24 -4.35 -0.54
CA LEU A 25 15.69 -3.00 -0.58
C LEU A 25 14.47 -2.89 -1.50
N LEU A 26 14.51 -3.51 -2.68
CA LEU A 26 13.39 -3.52 -3.62
C LEU A 26 12.15 -4.24 -3.06
N ILE A 27 12.35 -5.37 -2.38
CA ILE A 27 11.24 -6.12 -1.75
C ILE A 27 10.62 -5.31 -0.61
N VAL A 28 11.46 -4.67 0.21
CA VAL A 28 11.00 -3.82 1.31
C VAL A 28 10.23 -2.62 0.77
N ASP A 29 10.74 -1.96 -0.28
CA ASP A 29 10.08 -0.81 -0.91
C ASP A 29 8.72 -1.20 -1.51
N ALA A 30 8.65 -2.34 -2.21
CA ALA A 30 7.38 -2.87 -2.72
C ALA A 30 6.38 -3.20 -1.60
N GLY A 31 6.85 -3.79 -0.49
CA GLY A 31 6.04 -4.06 0.69
C GLY A 31 5.53 -2.79 1.36
N LEU A 32 6.37 -1.77 1.51
CA LEU A 32 6.01 -0.47 2.07
C LEU A 32 5.03 0.27 1.16
N SER A 33 5.24 0.25 -0.15
CA SER A 33 4.36 0.88 -1.13
C SER A 33 2.97 0.26 -1.12
N ASN A 34 2.87 -1.08 -1.10
CA ASN A 34 1.58 -1.78 -0.95
C ASN A 34 0.89 -1.43 0.38
N LEU A 35 1.64 -1.37 1.49
CA LEU A 35 1.09 -1.00 2.79
C LEU A 35 0.62 0.46 2.81
N ALA A 36 1.37 1.37 2.19
CA ALA A 36 1.02 2.78 2.06
C ALA A 36 -0.22 2.96 1.20
N GLN A 37 -0.35 2.23 0.09
CA GLN A 37 -1.54 2.23 -0.77
C GLN A 37 -2.76 1.73 -0.01
N ASN A 38 -2.65 0.62 0.72
CA ASN A 38 -3.76 0.10 1.54
C ASN A 38 -4.17 1.07 2.65
N SER A 39 -3.20 1.70 3.32
CA SER A 39 -3.45 2.72 4.35
C SER A 39 -4.12 3.96 3.76
N GLN A 40 -3.66 4.42 2.59
CA GLN A 40 -4.25 5.56 1.90
C GLN A 40 -5.66 5.25 1.39
N GLN A 41 -5.88 4.05 0.85
CA GLN A 41 -7.20 3.57 0.45
C GLN A 41 -8.15 3.51 1.64
N ALA A 42 -7.71 2.99 2.79
CA ALA A 42 -8.50 2.97 4.01
C ALA A 42 -8.84 4.38 4.52
N LYS A 43 -7.89 5.33 4.46
CA LYS A 43 -8.15 6.75 4.81
C LYS A 43 -9.17 7.38 3.87
N ASN A 44 -9.00 7.20 2.56
CA ASN A 44 -9.93 7.72 1.55
C ASN A 44 -11.32 7.11 1.71
N HIS A 45 -11.39 5.81 2.00
CA HIS A 45 -12.64 5.10 2.27
C HIS A 45 -13.35 5.65 3.50
N ASN A 46 -12.64 5.77 4.63
CA ASN A 46 -13.22 6.32 5.86
C ASN A 46 -13.67 7.78 5.68
N ALA A 47 -12.90 8.58 4.95
CA ALA A 47 -13.28 9.95 4.62
C ALA A 47 -14.58 9.99 3.79
N CYS A 48 -14.70 9.13 2.77
CA CYS A 48 -15.92 8.99 1.97
C CYS A 48 -17.13 8.63 2.85
N VAL A 49 -17.01 7.61 3.71
CA VAL A 49 -18.10 7.18 4.59
C VAL A 49 -18.51 8.31 5.53
N TYR A 50 -17.56 9.03 6.11
CA TYR A 50 -17.81 10.16 6.98
C TYR A 50 -18.55 11.29 6.25
N THR A 51 -18.13 11.65 5.04
CA THR A 51 -18.79 12.66 4.22
C THR A 51 -20.23 12.27 3.93
N ILE A 52 -20.48 11.05 3.46
CA ILE A 52 -21.82 10.54 3.17
C ILE A 52 -22.72 10.55 4.42
N MET A 53 -22.17 10.13 5.57
CA MET A 53 -22.89 10.10 6.84
C MET A 53 -23.16 11.48 7.44
N ASN A 54 -22.49 12.53 6.96
CA ASN A 54 -22.74 13.92 7.34
C ASN A 54 -23.70 14.65 6.40
N ILE A 55 -24.00 14.10 5.23
CA ILE A 55 -25.06 14.63 4.36
C ILE A 55 -26.40 14.47 5.10
N PRO A 56 -27.25 15.49 5.17
CA PRO A 56 -28.57 15.37 5.78
C PRO A 56 -29.41 14.36 4.99
N ALA A 57 -30.24 13.57 5.69
CA ALA A 57 -30.92 12.40 5.13
C ALA A 57 -31.63 12.72 3.78
N ASN A 58 -32.37 13.83 3.75
CA ASN A 58 -33.07 14.35 2.58
C ASN A 58 -32.21 14.67 1.32
N GLN A 59 -30.88 14.67 1.43
CA GLN A 59 -29.94 14.87 0.31
C GLN A 59 -29.07 13.64 0.05
N ARG A 60 -29.25 12.55 0.82
CA ARG A 60 -28.50 11.32 0.59
C ARG A 60 -29.03 10.61 -0.66
N PRO A 61 -28.14 9.96 -1.43
CA PRO A 61 -28.56 9.04 -2.47
C PRO A 61 -29.52 8.00 -1.88
N GLY A 62 -30.66 7.74 -2.53
CA GLY A 62 -31.72 6.89 -1.96
C GLY A 62 -31.29 5.46 -1.60
N SER A 63 -30.24 4.93 -2.24
CA SER A 63 -29.64 3.63 -1.90
C SER A 63 -28.94 3.61 -0.53
N ILE A 64 -28.52 4.77 -0.03
CA ILE A 64 -27.79 4.95 1.22
C ILE A 64 -28.75 5.14 2.39
N GLU A 65 -29.85 5.87 2.21
CA GLU A 65 -30.86 6.06 3.27
C GLU A 65 -31.46 4.73 3.76
N LEU A 66 -31.74 3.80 2.84
CA LEU A 66 -32.33 2.50 3.15
C LEU A 66 -31.44 1.61 4.03
N ASN A 67 -30.12 1.85 4.03
CA ASN A 67 -29.13 1.00 4.67
C ASN A 67 -28.25 1.74 5.70
N GLY A 68 -28.45 3.06 5.88
CA GLY A 68 -27.67 3.89 6.80
C GLY A 68 -26.14 3.77 6.60
N MET A 69 -25.39 3.58 7.69
CA MET A 69 -23.93 3.37 7.64
C MET A 69 -23.53 2.21 6.72
N ALA A 70 -24.29 1.11 6.70
CA ALA A 70 -23.98 -0.03 5.84
C ALA A 70 -24.12 0.32 4.34
N GLY A 71 -25.05 1.21 4.00
CA GLY A 71 -25.19 1.76 2.65
C GLY A 71 -24.03 2.67 2.27
N ALA A 72 -23.60 3.53 3.19
CA ALA A 72 -22.45 4.42 2.98
C ALA A 72 -21.14 3.63 2.74
N VAL A 73 -20.92 2.56 3.52
CA VAL A 73 -19.77 1.67 3.35
C VAL A 73 -19.81 0.94 2.00
N ARG A 74 -20.98 0.45 1.56
CA ARG A 74 -21.12 -0.18 0.23
C ARG A 74 -20.87 0.80 -0.90
N TYR A 75 -21.44 2.00 -0.82
CA TYR A 75 -21.22 3.06 -1.81
C TYR A 75 -19.74 3.42 -1.95
N CYS A 76 -19.04 3.64 -0.82
CA CYS A 76 -17.62 3.97 -0.81
C CYS A 76 -16.68 2.80 -1.15
N ASN A 77 -17.21 1.58 -1.34
CA ASN A 77 -16.48 0.42 -1.85
C ASN A 77 -16.72 0.17 -3.35
N GLY A 78 -17.43 1.06 -4.05
CA GLY A 78 -17.72 0.92 -5.49
C GLY A 78 -18.99 0.12 -5.80
N GLY A 79 -19.96 0.14 -4.88
CA GLY A 79 -21.28 -0.49 -5.03
C GLY A 79 -22.15 0.10 -6.13
#